data_AF-Q9RP87-F1
#
_entry.id   AF-Q9RP87-F1
#
_cell.length_a   1.000
_cell.length_b   1.000
_cell.length_c   1.000
_cell.angle_alpha   90.00
_cell.angle_beta   90.00
_cell.angle_gamma   90.00
#
_symmetry.space_group_name_H-M   'P 1'
#
loop_
_entity.id
_entity.type
_entity.pdbx_description
1 polymer ?
#
loop_
_entity_poly.entity_id
_entity_poly.type
_entity_poly.pdbx_seq_one_letter_code
_entity_poly.pdbx_strand_id
1 'polypeptide(L)' 'MNETVANNKETRGFQSEVKQLLHLMIHSLYSNKEIFLRELISNASDAANKLSFQVLSNPALYENDAELGVKL' A
#
# COMPACT_ATOMS: atom_id res chain seq x y z
N MET A 1 10.12 -33.85 10.41
CA MET A 1 10.56 -32.67 11.18
C MET A 1 9.50 -31.61 10.95
N ASN A 2 8.51 -31.49 11.85
CA ASN A 2 7.45 -30.50 11.73
C ASN A 2 7.88 -29.26 12.51
N GLU A 3 8.42 -28.26 11.80
CA GLU A 3 8.60 -26.93 12.38
C GLU A 3 7.28 -26.17 12.26
N THR A 4 6.58 -26.12 13.39
CA THR A 4 5.41 -25.30 13.61
C THR A 4 5.81 -23.83 13.44
N VAL A 5 5.45 -23.22 12.31
CA VAL A 5 5.64 -21.77 12.08
C VAL A 5 4.78 -21.03 13.11
N ALA A 6 5.42 -20.51 14.15
CA ALA A 6 4.76 -19.68 15.15
C ALA A 6 4.27 -18.40 14.47
N ASN A 7 2.96 -18.19 14.49
CA ASN A 7 2.28 -16.99 14.01
C ASN A 7 2.77 -15.76 14.81
N ASN A 8 3.77 -15.05 14.28
CA ASN A 8 4.41 -13.91 14.96
C ASN A 8 3.55 -12.65 14.82
N LYS A 9 2.43 -12.61 15.54
CA LYS A 9 1.51 -11.47 15.56
C LYS A 9 2.07 -10.36 16.45
N GLU A 10 2.31 -9.19 15.87
CA GLU A 10 2.74 -7.98 16.59
C GLU A 10 1.68 -6.87 16.46
N THR A 11 1.43 -6.12 17.52
CA THR A 11 0.58 -4.92 17.49
C THR A 11 1.43 -3.68 17.67
N ARG A 12 1.39 -2.75 16.70
CA ARG A 12 2.10 -1.47 16.75
C ARG A 12 1.11 -0.32 16.82
N GLY A 13 1.30 0.55 17.82
CA GLY A 13 0.50 1.76 17.98
C GLY A 13 1.08 2.94 17.20
N PHE A 14 0.20 3.80 16.67
CA PHE A 14 0.62 5.10 16.13
C PHE A 14 1.11 6.03 17.24
N GLN A 15 2.09 6.87 16.89
CA GLN A 15 2.52 8.01 17.73
C GLN A 15 1.38 9.03 17.91
N SER A 16 1.46 9.86 18.94
CA SER A 16 0.40 10.82 19.32
C SER A 16 0.00 11.75 18.19
N GLU A 17 0.99 12.26 17.46
CA GLU A 17 0.84 13.25 16.40
C GLU A 17 0.09 12.66 15.21
N VAL A 18 0.41 11.41 14.85
CA VAL A 18 -0.24 10.68 13.75
C VAL A 18 -1.70 10.38 14.10
N LYS A 19 -2.00 10.02 15.37
CA LYS A 19 -3.38 9.81 15.82
C LYS A 19 -4.23 11.09 15.70
N GLN A 20 -3.66 12.24 16.08
CA GLN A 20 -4.34 13.53 15.95
C GLN A 20 -4.57 13.92 14.49
N LEU A 21 -3.57 13.70 13.63
CA LEU A 21 -3.70 13.95 12.19
C LEU A 21 -4.78 13.08 11.55
N LEU A 22 -4.80 11.79 11.85
CA LEU A 22 -5.84 10.86 11.36
C LEU A 22 -7.23 11.31 11.80
N HIS A 23 -7.38 11.70 13.07
CA HIS A 23 -8.66 12.21 13.59
C HIS A 23 -9.11 13.46 12.83
N LEU A 24 -8.22 14.44 12.60
CA LEU A 24 -8.55 15.64 11.84
C LEU A 24 -8.92 15.31 10.38
N MET A 25 -8.10 14.50 9.70
CA MET A 25 -8.31 14.12 8.30
C MET A 25 -9.67 13.44 8.08
N ILE A 26 -10.08 12.53 8.96
CA ILE A 26 -11.37 11.84 8.84
C ILE A 26 -12.52 12.86 8.86
N HIS A 27 -12.46 13.86 9.74
CA HIS A 27 -13.53 14.87 9.84
C HIS A 27 -13.46 15.89 8.70
N SER A 28 -12.28 16.25 8.21
CA SER A 28 -12.11 17.19 7.10
C SER A 28 -12.45 16.61 5.72
N LEU A 29 -12.21 15.31 5.53
CA LEU A 29 -12.42 14.62 4.24
C LEU A 29 -13.77 13.91 4.15
N TYR A 30 -14.57 13.88 5.23
CA TYR A 30 -15.85 13.15 5.24
C TYR A 30 -16.87 13.69 4.22
N SER A 31 -16.71 14.93 3.78
CA SER A 31 -17.50 15.54 2.70
C SER A 31 -17.15 15.00 1.31
N ASN A 32 -15.95 14.42 1.14
CA ASN A 32 -15.38 13.99 -0.14
C ASN A 32 -14.79 12.58 -0.01
N LYS A 33 -15.64 11.59 0.29
CA LYS A 33 -15.21 10.21 0.56
C LYS A 33 -14.52 9.58 -0.65
N GLU A 34 -14.80 10.02 -1.86
CA GLU A 34 -14.15 9.56 -3.09
C GLU A 34 -12.63 9.83 -3.12
N ILE A 35 -12.15 10.78 -2.31
CA ILE A 35 -10.72 11.10 -2.23
C ILE A 35 -9.90 9.88 -1.81
N PHE A 36 -10.36 9.06 -0.85
CA PHE A 36 -9.55 7.91 -0.43
C PHE A 36 -9.35 6.91 -1.58
N LEU A 37 -10.37 6.66 -2.41
CA LEU A 37 -10.25 5.78 -3.57
C LEU A 37 -9.28 6.35 -4.59
N ARG A 38 -9.35 7.66 -4.84
CA ARG A 38 -8.39 8.35 -5.71
C ARG A 38 -6.95 8.18 -5.22
N GLU A 39 -6.70 8.38 -3.92
CA GLU A 39 -5.36 8.21 -3.35
C GLU A 39 -4.87 6.77 -3.42
N LEU A 40 -5.74 5.77 -3.21
CA LEU A 40 -5.38 4.35 -3.35
C LEU A 40 -5.02 3.99 -4.80
N ILE A 41 -5.81 4.44 -5.78
CA ILE A 41 -5.52 4.23 -7.20
C ILE A 41 -4.20 4.93 -7.60
N SER A 42 -3.97 6.15 -7.11
CA SER A 42 -2.72 6.88 -7.35
C SER A 42 -1.52 6.11 -6.78
N ASN A 43 -1.63 5.59 -5.56
CA ASN A 43 -0.58 4.77 -4.94
C ASN A 43 -0.29 3.49 -5.73
N ALA A 44 -1.33 2.84 -6.28
CA ALA A 44 -1.16 1.65 -7.12
C ALA A 44 -0.44 2.00 -8.43
N SER A 45 -0.82 3.11 -9.08
CA SER A 45 -0.12 3.62 -10.27
C SER A 45 1.35 3.92 -9.99
N ASP A 46 1.66 4.58 -8.86
CA ASP A 46 3.04 4.88 -8.47
C ASP A 46 3.85 3.63 -8.18
N ALA A 47 3.25 2.61 -7.55
CA ALA A 47 3.90 1.33 -7.32
C ALA A 47 4.23 0.60 -8.64
N ALA A 48 3.29 0.59 -9.59
CA ALA A 48 3.48 0.00 -10.91
C ALA A 48 4.58 0.72 -11.72
N ASN A 49 4.61 2.06 -11.65
CA ASN A 49 5.65 2.86 -12.29
C ASN A 49 7.04 2.59 -11.67
N LYS A 50 7.12 2.48 -10.33
CA LYS A 50 8.36 2.13 -9.64
C LYS A 50 8.87 0.75 -10.05
N LEU A 51 8.00 -0.25 -10.13
CA LEU A 51 8.37 -1.59 -10.59
C LEU A 51 8.86 -1.55 -12.04
N SER A 52 8.11 -0.91 -12.94
CA SER A 52 8.48 -0.74 -14.36
C SER A 52 9.88 -0.13 -14.52
N PHE A 53 10.21 0.88 -13.70
CA PHE A 53 11.54 1.49 -13.72
C PHE A 53 12.64 0.53 -13.25
N GLN A 54 12.40 -0.25 -12.20
CA GLN A 54 13.37 -1.21 -11.68
C GLN A 54 13.62 -2.37 -12.66
N VAL A 55 12.59 -2.79 -13.39
CA VAL A 55 12.69 -3.84 -14.42
C VAL A 55 13.70 -3.48 -15.52
N LEU A 56 13.86 -2.19 -15.84
CA LEU A 56 14.87 -1.73 -16.81
C LEU A 56 16.29 -2.20 -16.44
N SER A 57 16.57 -2.35 -15.14
CA SER A 57 17.85 -2.83 -14.63
C SER A 57 17.83 -4.32 -14.28
N ASN A 58 16.67 -4.86 -13.87
CA ASN A 58 16.51 -6.27 -13.55
C ASN A 58 15.19 -6.83 -14.12
N PRO A 59 15.20 -7.35 -15.36
CA PRO A 59 13.99 -7.85 -16.01
C PRO A 59 13.29 -8.99 -15.28
N ALA A 60 14.00 -9.74 -14.43
CA ALA A 60 13.43 -10.86 -13.67
C ALA A 60 12.40 -10.41 -12.62
N LEU A 61 12.30 -9.12 -12.30
CA LEU A 61 11.34 -8.58 -11.34
C LEU A 61 9.88 -8.67 -11.78
N TYR A 62 9.61 -8.81 -13.08
CA TYR A 62 8.25 -9.15 -13.54
C TYR A 62 7.89 -10.62 -13.33
N GLU A 63 8.86 -11.46 -13.00
CA GLU A 63 8.67 -12.90 -12.88
C GLU A 63 7.92 -13.47 -14.10
N ASN A 64 6.68 -13.92 -13.92
CA ASN A 64 5.82 -14.45 -14.99
C ASN A 64 4.61 -13.55 -15.30
N ASP A 65 4.48 -12.38 -14.66
CA ASP A 65 3.35 -11.49 -14.84
C ASP A 65 3.81 -10.03 -15.03
N ALA A 66 3.88 -9.62 -16.29
CA ALA A 66 4.21 -8.26 -16.67
C ALA A 66 2.95 -7.38 -16.84
N GLU A 67 1.74 -7.94 -16.70
CA GLU A 67 0.49 -7.18 -16.86
C GLU A 67 0.07 -6.57 -15.52
N LEU A 68 0.59 -5.38 -15.24
CA LEU A 68 0.25 -4.66 -14.01
C LEU A 68 -1.16 -4.07 -14.09
N GLY A 69 -1.95 -4.29 -13.05
CA GLY A 69 -3.30 -3.73 -12.92
C GLY A 69 -3.75 -3.59 -11.47
N VAL A 70 -4.78 -2.75 -11.25
CA VAL A 70 -5.41 -2.56 -9.94
C VAL A 70 -6.85 -3.07 -9.98
N LYS A 71 -7.24 -3.86 -8.98
CA LYS A 71 -8.62 -4.38 -8.81
C LYS A 71 -9.24 -3.68 -7.60
N LEU A 72 -10.45 -3.16 -7.79
CA LEU A 72 -11.24 -2.46 -6.77
C LEU A 72 -12.32 -3.37 -6.18
#